data_AF-A0A6A5JUX8-F1
#
_entry.id   AF-A0A6A5JUX8-F1
#
_cell.length_a   1.000
_cell.length_b   1.000
_cell.length_c   1.000
_cell.angle_alpha   90.00
_cell.angle_beta   90.00
_cell.angle_gamma   90.00
#
_symmetry.space_group_name_H-M   'P 1'
#
loop_
_entity.id
_entity.type
_entity.pdbx_description
1 polymer ?
#
loop_
_entity_poly.entity_id
_entity_poly.type
_entity_poly.pdbx_seq_one_letter_code
_entity_poly.pdbx_strand_id
1 'polypeptide(L)'
;MVVIKPLYGIAEAGTYWWSTYFKHHTDKLQMETSTYDLCLLISKSTAAGVGIVGIQTDDTLGLSDKQLAAKEKDELRFNAKEKEVLTKDNKIDFNGCVVTTDSNTISLL
;
A
#
# COMPACT_ATOMS: atom_id res chain seq x y z
N MET A 1 -13.01 6.07 -0.35
CA MET A 1 -12.18 4.88 -0.64
C MET A 1 -10.91 5.41 -1.30
N VAL A 2 -9.72 5.15 -0.75
CA VAL A 2 -8.48 5.86 -1.15
C VAL A 2 -7.37 4.87 -1.49
N VAL A 3 -6.77 4.97 -2.68
CA VAL A 3 -5.63 4.13 -3.12
C VAL A 3 -4.30 4.82 -2.78
N ILE A 4 -3.33 4.08 -2.24
CA ILE A 4 -2.11 4.47 -1.51
C ILE A 4 -0.89 3.81 -2.13
N LYS A 5 0.23 4.53 -2.32
CA LYS A 5 1.50 3.97 -2.79
C LYS A 5 2.70 4.34 -1.87
N PRO A 6 3.54 3.39 -1.42
CA PRO A 6 4.77 3.73 -0.67
C PRO A 6 6.06 2.98 -1.02
N LEU A 7 7.19 3.60 -1.50
CA LEU A 7 8.53 2.93 -1.48
C LEU A 7 9.85 3.72 -1.36
N TYR A 8 10.76 3.07 -0.60
CA TYR A 8 12.23 2.85 -0.71
C TYR A 8 13.26 3.94 -0.39
N GLY A 9 14.33 3.47 0.29
CA GLY A 9 15.54 4.23 0.65
C GLY A 9 16.81 3.46 1.06
N ILE A 10 16.95 2.13 0.87
CA ILE A 10 18.25 1.42 1.06
C ILE A 10 18.47 0.39 -0.08
N ALA A 11 19.60 0.50 -0.77
CA ALA A 11 19.87 -0.08 -2.10
C ALA A 11 20.23 -1.58 -2.17
N GLU A 12 20.09 -2.39 -1.12
CA GLU A 12 20.67 -3.75 -1.16
C GLU A 12 19.96 -4.85 -0.37
N ALA A 13 18.65 -4.73 -0.12
CA ALA A 13 17.92 -5.85 0.47
C ALA A 13 16.43 -5.83 0.10
N GLY A 14 16.13 -6.13 -1.16
CA GLY A 14 14.74 -6.33 -1.61
C GLY A 14 13.97 -7.30 -0.71
N THR A 15 14.64 -8.35 -0.23
CA THR A 15 14.11 -9.33 0.73
C THR A 15 13.94 -8.78 2.15
N TYR A 16 14.82 -7.88 2.62
CA TYR A 16 14.67 -7.24 3.93
C TYR A 16 13.48 -6.29 3.94
N TRP A 17 13.33 -5.48 2.91
CA TRP A 17 12.20 -4.55 2.77
C TRP A 17 10.90 -5.30 2.56
N TRP A 18 10.93 -6.35 1.72
CA TRP A 18 9.81 -7.28 1.63
C TRP A 18 9.43 -7.80 3.01
N SER A 19 10.37 -8.40 3.76
CA SER A 19 10.06 -8.97 5.08
C SER A 19 9.56 -7.93 6.08
N THR A 20 10.20 -6.76 6.12
CA THR A 20 9.87 -5.69 7.08
C THR A 20 8.51 -5.07 6.78
N TYR A 21 8.27 -4.71 5.51
CA TYR A 21 7.04 -4.06 5.08
C TYR A 21 5.86 -5.04 5.07
N PHE A 22 6.09 -6.28 4.66
CA PHE A 22 5.10 -7.36 4.75
C PHE A 22 4.70 -7.63 6.19
N LYS A 23 5.68 -7.81 7.11
CA LYS A 23 5.40 -8.01 8.54
C LYS A 23 4.68 -6.82 9.17
N HIS A 24 4.99 -5.60 8.73
CA HIS A 24 4.24 -4.43 9.17
C HIS A 24 2.75 -4.56 8.84
N HIS A 25 2.40 -4.97 7.62
CA HIS A 25 1.01 -5.18 7.21
C HIS A 25 0.34 -6.34 7.95
N THR A 26 1.03 -7.47 8.08
CA THR A 26 0.44 -8.65 8.72
C THR A 26 0.29 -8.48 10.23
N ASP A 27 1.31 -7.94 10.89
CA ASP A 27 1.41 -7.97 12.36
C ASP A 27 0.80 -6.70 12.96
N LYS A 28 1.05 -5.53 12.37
CA LYS A 28 0.55 -4.24 12.89
C LYS A 28 -0.82 -3.90 12.33
N LEU A 29 -1.01 -4.07 11.02
CA LEU A 29 -2.26 -3.70 10.36
C LEU A 29 -3.31 -4.82 10.38
N GLN A 30 -2.94 -6.02 10.81
CA GLN A 30 -3.83 -7.18 10.86
C GLN A 30 -4.38 -7.54 9.48
N MET A 31 -3.51 -7.50 8.47
CA MET A 31 -3.82 -7.97 7.13
C MET A 31 -3.34 -9.42 6.95
N GLU A 32 -3.85 -10.08 5.92
CA GLU A 32 -3.43 -11.40 5.49
C GLU A 32 -3.34 -11.48 3.97
N THR A 33 -2.58 -12.45 3.47
CA THR A 33 -2.47 -12.68 2.04
C THR A 33 -3.79 -13.22 1.49
N SER A 34 -4.14 -12.77 0.29
CA SER A 34 -5.16 -13.39 -0.53
C SER A 34 -4.85 -14.87 -0.75
N THR A 35 -5.88 -15.67 -0.96
CA THR A 35 -5.74 -17.11 -1.22
C THR A 35 -5.01 -17.42 -2.53
N TYR A 36 -4.99 -16.47 -3.47
CA TYR A 36 -4.44 -16.68 -4.83
C TYR A 36 -3.12 -15.95 -5.09
N ASP A 37 -2.83 -14.89 -4.33
CA ASP A 37 -1.66 -14.06 -4.54
C ASP A 37 -1.05 -13.64 -3.18
N LEU A 38 0.17 -14.11 -2.93
CA LEU A 38 0.91 -13.82 -1.69
C LEU A 38 1.35 -12.35 -1.60
N CYS A 39 1.37 -11.64 -2.72
CA CYS A 39 1.68 -10.23 -2.79
C CYS A 39 0.46 -9.34 -2.64
N LEU A 40 -0.74 -9.91 -2.62
CA LEU A 40 -1.99 -9.19 -2.42
C LEU A 40 -2.47 -9.40 -0.98
N LEU A 41 -2.43 -8.36 -0.18
CA LEU A 41 -2.86 -8.36 1.21
C LEU A 41 -4.27 -7.79 1.33
N ILE A 42 -5.09 -8.38 2.18
CA ILE A 42 -6.45 -7.94 2.52
C ILE A 42 -6.60 -7.82 4.03
N SER A 43 -7.41 -6.87 4.49
CA SER A 43 -7.75 -6.76 5.91
C SER A 43 -8.43 -8.03 6.41
N LYS A 44 -8.02 -8.51 7.59
CA LYS A 44 -8.76 -9.57 8.30
C LYS A 44 -10.12 -9.05 8.73
N SER A 45 -11.11 -9.94 8.80
CA SER A 45 -12.48 -9.62 9.24
C SER A 45 -12.55 -8.97 10.63
N THR A 46 -11.56 -9.23 11.49
CA THR A 46 -11.45 -8.66 12.84
C THR A 46 -10.67 -7.34 12.91
N ALA A 47 -10.22 -6.80 11.78
CA ALA A 47 -9.43 -5.58 11.74
C ALA A 47 -10.32 -4.33 11.97
N ALA A 48 -9.74 -3.33 12.64
CA ALA A 48 -10.33 -2.01 12.83
C ALA A 48 -10.22 -1.15 11.56
N GLY A 49 -10.49 -1.70 10.38
CA GLY A 49 -10.39 -0.98 9.10
C GLY A 49 -10.25 -1.92 7.91
N VAL A 50 -10.77 -1.48 6.77
CA VAL A 50 -10.79 -2.24 5.52
C VAL A 50 -9.74 -1.69 4.56
N GLY A 51 -8.95 -2.59 4.00
CA GLY A 51 -8.04 -2.28 2.92
C GLY A 51 -7.56 -3.51 2.17
N ILE A 52 -6.99 -3.24 1.00
CA ILE A 52 -6.34 -4.18 0.10
C ILE A 52 -5.05 -3.54 -0.39
N VAL A 53 -3.93 -4.24 -0.31
CA VAL A 53 -2.61 -3.71 -0.67
C VAL A 53 -1.89 -4.74 -1.53
N GLY A 54 -1.54 -4.35 -2.76
CA GLY A 54 -0.61 -5.10 -3.60
C GLY A 54 0.82 -4.61 -3.36
N ILE A 55 1.69 -5.50 -2.92
CA ILE A 55 3.11 -5.21 -2.71
C ILE A 55 3.92 -5.74 -3.91
N GLN A 56 4.75 -4.90 -4.52
CA GLN A 56 5.75 -5.31 -5.50
C GLN A 56 7.14 -4.87 -5.03
N THR A 57 8.17 -5.41 -5.68
CA THR A 57 9.53 -4.87 -5.56
C THR A 57 9.50 -3.44 -6.07
N ASP A 58 10.05 -2.50 -5.30
CA ASP A 58 10.15 -1.08 -5.66
C ASP A 58 8.84 -0.27 -5.77
N ASP A 59 7.66 -0.89 -5.99
CA ASP A 59 6.30 -0.32 -6.09
C ASP A 59 5.18 -1.05 -5.30
N THR A 60 4.24 -0.34 -4.68
CA THR A 60 3.22 -0.92 -3.77
C THR A 60 1.98 -0.06 -3.91
N LEU A 61 0.81 -0.63 -4.14
CA LEU A 61 -0.43 0.11 -4.38
C LEU A 61 -1.55 -0.50 -3.54
N GLY A 62 -2.32 0.31 -2.81
CA GLY A 62 -3.32 -0.24 -1.90
C GLY A 62 -4.50 0.68 -1.61
N LEU A 63 -5.71 0.13 -1.68
CA LEU A 63 -6.93 0.82 -1.30
C LEU A 63 -7.16 0.65 0.20
N SER A 64 -7.45 1.72 0.93
CA SER A 64 -7.85 1.65 2.35
C SER A 64 -8.90 2.69 2.72
N ASP A 65 -9.59 2.41 3.82
CA ASP A 65 -10.39 3.40 4.52
C ASP A 65 -9.52 4.33 5.38
N LYS A 66 -10.16 5.38 5.93
CA LYS A 66 -9.46 6.37 6.76
C LYS A 66 -8.90 5.76 8.05
N GLN A 67 -9.54 4.73 8.59
CA GLN A 67 -9.17 4.14 9.88
C GLN A 67 -7.87 3.34 9.73
N LEU A 68 -7.80 2.48 8.70
CA LEU A 68 -6.60 1.71 8.38
C LEU A 68 -5.46 2.63 7.91
N ALA A 69 -5.76 3.64 7.08
CA ALA A 69 -4.75 4.59 6.61
C ALA A 69 -4.09 5.37 7.77
N ALA A 70 -4.88 5.80 8.76
CA ALA A 70 -4.37 6.45 9.96
C ALA A 70 -3.53 5.49 10.80
N LYS A 71 -4.05 4.27 11.05
CA LYS A 71 -3.33 3.24 11.81
C LYS A 71 -1.98 2.90 11.18
N GLU A 72 -1.91 2.78 9.86
CA GLU A 72 -0.66 2.51 9.16
C GLU A 72 0.37 3.62 9.37
N LYS A 73 -0.07 4.88 9.30
CA LYS A 73 0.80 6.03 9.57
C LYS A 73 1.30 5.99 11.02
N ASP A 74 0.44 5.68 11.98
CA ASP A 74 0.77 5.68 13.41
C ASP A 74 1.67 4.51 13.81
N GLU A 75 1.55 3.36 13.15
CA GLU A 75 2.36 2.15 13.39
C GLU A 75 3.65 2.10 12.57
N LEU A 76 3.90 3.09 11.71
CA LEU A 76 5.12 3.15 10.92
C LEU A 76 6.32 3.45 11.84
N ARG A 77 7.31 2.55 11.86
CA ARG A 77 8.50 2.60 12.74
C ARG A 77 9.82 2.51 11.99
N PHE A 78 9.78 2.66 10.68
CA PHE A 78 10.94 2.64 9.79
C PHE A 78 10.80 3.75 8.75
N ASN A 79 11.93 4.16 8.18
CA ASN A 79 11.94 5.20 7.17
C ASN A 79 11.27 4.71 5.89
N ALA A 80 10.12 5.28 5.56
CA ALA A 80 9.44 5.12 4.29
C ALA A 80 9.13 6.50 3.70
N LYS A 81 8.93 6.58 2.39
CA LYS A 81 8.48 7.82 1.74
C LYS A 81 7.07 8.20 2.23
N GLU A 82 6.74 9.47 2.11
CA GLU A 82 5.38 9.92 2.35
C GLU A 82 4.41 9.22 1.40
N LYS A 83 3.22 8.91 1.91
CA LYS A 83 2.18 8.29 1.10
C LYS A 83 1.60 9.31 0.12
N GLU A 84 1.51 8.90 -1.13
CA GLU A 84 0.79 9.65 -2.15
C GLU A 84 -0.67 9.18 -2.22
N VAL A 85 -1.57 10.13 -2.40
CA VAL A 85 -3.01 9.88 -2.50
C VAL A 85 -3.47 10.22 -3.91
N LEU A 86 -4.02 9.23 -4.61
CA LEU A 86 -4.63 9.44 -5.91
C LEU A 86 -5.88 10.31 -5.78
N THR A 87 -5.88 11.47 -6.44
CA THR A 87 -7.04 12.36 -6.57
C THR A 87 -7.16 12.83 -8.02
N LYS A 88 -8.23 13.58 -8.35
CA LYS A 88 -8.39 14.14 -9.71
C LYS A 88 -7.25 15.09 -10.08
N ASP A 89 -6.71 15.81 -9.09
CA ASP A 89 -5.65 16.80 -9.27
C ASP A 89 -4.26 16.23 -8.98
N ASN A 90 -4.18 15.08 -8.31
CA ASN A 90 -2.93 14.42 -7.93
C ASN A 90 -2.83 13.02 -8.54
N LYS A 91 -1.97 12.90 -9.56
CA LYS A 91 -1.60 11.63 -10.18
C LYS A 91 -0.50 10.96 -9.35
N ILE A 92 -0.36 9.64 -9.48
CA ILE A 92 0.72 8.91 -8.81
C ILE A 92 1.50 8.08 -9.83
N ASP A 93 2.82 8.09 -9.74
CA ASP A 93 3.64 7.17 -10.52
C ASP A 93 3.48 5.77 -9.94
N PHE A 94 3.36 4.71 -10.74
CA PHE A 94 3.33 3.31 -10.30
C PHE A 94 3.94 2.41 -11.37
N ASN A 95 5.07 1.80 -11.02
CA ASN A 95 5.85 0.84 -11.78
C ASN A 95 6.19 1.30 -13.21
N GLY A 96 6.61 2.57 -13.33
CA GLY A 96 6.92 3.22 -14.60
C GLY A 96 5.73 3.76 -15.38
N CYS A 97 4.50 3.57 -14.88
CA CYS A 97 3.28 4.14 -15.43
C CYS A 97 2.75 5.28 -14.56
N VAL A 98 1.78 6.05 -15.09
CA VAL A 98 1.09 7.09 -14.31
C VAL A 98 -0.35 6.66 -14.04
N VAL A 99 -0.70 6.49 -12.77
CA VAL A 99 -2.08 6.23 -12.35
C VAL A 99 -2.83 7.54 -12.22
N THR A 100 -3.98 7.60 -12.85
CA THR A 100 -4.89 8.75 -12.83
C THR A 100 -6.30 8.31 -12.48
N THR A 101 -7.11 9.23 -11.97
CA THR A 101 -8.52 8.96 -11.70
C THR A 101 -9.40 10.08 -12.24
N ASP A 102 -10.48 9.70 -12.91
CA ASP A 102 -11.67 10.54 -13.09
C ASP A 102 -12.79 10.00 -12.18
N SER A 103 -13.88 10.76 -12.07
CA SER A 103 -15.04 10.52 -11.20
C SER A 103 -15.37 9.05 -10.93
N ASN A 104 -15.39 8.20 -11.97
CA ASN A 104 -15.71 6.79 -11.86
C ASN A 104 -14.67 5.83 -12.46
N THR A 105 -13.52 6.33 -12.91
CA THR A 105 -12.56 5.53 -13.66
C THR A 105 -11.15 5.74 -13.10
N ILE A 106 -10.41 4.65 -12.97
CA ILE A 106 -8.97 4.67 -12.73
C ILE A 106 -8.29 4.23 -14.03
N SER A 107 -7.30 4.99 -14.48
CA SER A 107 -6.59 4.74 -15.73
C SER A 107 -5.09 4.69 -15.49
N LEU A 108 -4.43 3.75 -16.17
CA LEU A 108 -2.98 3.62 -16.23
C LEU A 108 -2.52 4.22 -17.58
N LEU A 109 -1.68 5.24 -17.53
CA LEU A 109 -1.09 5.89 -18.71
C LEU A 109 0.35 5.44 -18.92
#